data_AF-A0A497BIJ3-F1
#
_entry.id   AF-A0A497BIJ3-F1
#
_cell.length_a   1.000
_cell.length_b   1.000
_cell.length_c   1.000
_cell.angle_alpha   90.00
_cell.angle_beta   90.00
_cell.angle_gamma   90.00
#
_symmetry.space_group_name_H-M   'P 1'
#
loop_
_entity.id
_entity.type
_entity.pdbx_description
1 polymer ?
#
loop_
_entity_poly.entity_id
_entity_poly.type
_entity_poly.pdbx_seq_one_letter_code
_entity_poly.pdbx_strand_id
1 'polypeptide(L)'
;MATRQQNLPSGNTNDAQFGNWVGAYSPVPVRGTIISVNPVSGSCVVKSEFGNFLSNVALPNSTQDPDGGGGTLDIPRRGQDVFVQFGVSHPFIVQFCPVSADLDKDTPPAFSLTEVGLADVLDGGDAANFAGRLPVDGQPGDWAKIGNQGQRLGVLDGGVCVIGSSPWAQIYTIASPEKDITRIVGRHTQLYSQFGTLEFGEDGGKTWLKLEGGTDQLTESTISPANPTFRALVGGASAGMMSLQTFDREGAPVYEHIVDYDGSVNFHSRGNQTLISEGSLIHDIQLGRTTRVLTENDNLSVLNGDRVEKYQGAQKTSVSGRKALNVGQDYAATVQRDIAFTAGRHIRFSAGGDLKAKPGDVASQWNVTNGTLYFEIGNPASLDTQAARSGFKVLSMGGGDIMLGALRPPSRIILGSMFPDSVVLGGDPMTGAAAFHAVKWETLVPILKTLALAIDSHIHIGMGSPTTPNTVPITPTAETMFQLCRSINVMLGG
;
A
#
# COMPACT_ATOMS: atom_id res chain seq x y z
N MET A 1 -48.54 37.72 8.64
CA MET A 1 -48.71 36.87 9.84
C MET A 1 -48.57 37.77 11.05
N ALA A 2 -49.68 37.98 11.75
CA ALA A 2 -49.83 39.02 12.77
C ALA A 2 -49.37 38.52 14.15
N THR A 3 -48.48 39.30 14.78
CA THR A 3 -47.93 39.06 16.11
C THR A 3 -48.97 39.38 17.18
N ARG A 4 -49.35 38.37 17.96
CA ARG A 4 -50.34 38.50 19.05
C ARG A 4 -49.62 38.98 20.31
N GLN A 5 -49.58 40.30 20.54
CA GLN A 5 -49.22 40.89 21.83
C GLN A 5 -50.32 40.54 22.84
N GLN A 6 -49.99 39.71 23.83
CA GLN A 6 -50.81 39.54 25.03
C GLN A 6 -50.45 40.66 26.01
N ASN A 7 -51.38 41.60 26.18
CA ASN A 7 -51.36 42.59 27.25
C ASN A 7 -51.46 41.88 28.61
N LEU A 8 -50.41 41.99 29.42
CA LEU A 8 -50.48 41.72 30.86
C LEU A 8 -51.08 42.95 31.56
N PRO A 9 -51.92 42.79 32.59
CA PRO A 9 -52.47 43.92 33.32
C PRO A 9 -51.38 44.56 34.19
N SER A 10 -51.14 45.85 34.00
CA SER A 10 -50.41 46.70 34.95
C SER A 10 -51.28 46.94 36.19
N GLY A 11 -51.34 45.94 37.08
CA GLY A 11 -51.94 46.07 38.40
C GLY A 11 -50.95 46.74 39.35
N ASN A 12 -51.13 48.04 39.57
CA ASN A 12 -50.52 48.77 40.68
C ASN A 12 -51.06 48.17 41.99
N THR A 13 -50.23 47.43 42.73
CA THR A 13 -50.55 46.93 44.07
C THR A 13 -49.58 47.56 45.07
N ASN A 14 -49.76 48.86 45.28
CA ASN A 14 -49.42 49.47 46.56
C ASN A 14 -50.64 49.31 47.49
N ASP A 15 -50.35 49.08 48.76
CA ASP A 15 -51.27 49.04 49.90
C ASP A 15 -52.05 47.75 50.12
N ALA A 16 -51.32 46.63 50.21
CA ALA A 16 -51.66 45.64 51.22
C ALA A 16 -51.24 46.21 52.58
N GLN A 17 -52.23 46.66 53.36
CA GLN A 17 -52.07 47.13 54.72
C GLN A 17 -51.20 46.17 55.52
N PHE A 18 -50.05 46.66 55.99
CA PHE A 18 -49.30 46.06 57.09
C PHE A 18 -50.21 46.07 58.32
N GLY A 19 -51.01 45.02 58.47
CA GLY A 19 -51.73 44.73 59.69
C GLY A 19 -50.71 44.65 60.82
N ASN A 20 -50.90 45.51 61.82
CA ASN A 20 -50.12 45.62 63.04
C ASN A 20 -49.75 44.24 63.62
N TRP A 21 -48.56 43.77 63.27
CA TRP A 21 -47.77 42.89 64.13
C TRP A 21 -46.62 43.74 64.69
N VAL A 22 -46.99 44.65 65.59
CA VAL A 22 -46.11 45.04 66.70
C VAL A 22 -46.21 43.91 67.73
N GLY A 23 -45.87 42.70 67.30
CA GLY A 23 -45.76 41.52 68.12
C GLY A 23 -44.28 41.19 68.17
N ALA A 24 -43.73 41.20 69.39
CA ALA A 24 -42.37 40.87 69.79
C ALA A 24 -41.46 40.36 68.66
N TYR A 25 -40.31 41.02 68.47
CA TYR A 25 -39.12 40.41 67.86
C TYR A 25 -38.99 39.00 68.44
N SER A 26 -39.42 37.98 67.70
CA SER A 26 -39.19 36.61 68.13
C SER A 26 -37.71 36.37 67.86
N PRO A 27 -36.88 36.20 68.91
CA PRO A 27 -35.47 35.86 68.70
C PRO A 27 -35.32 34.46 68.07
N VAL A 28 -36.44 33.74 67.90
CA VAL A 28 -36.48 32.37 67.40
C VAL A 28 -36.57 32.38 65.87
N PRO A 29 -35.62 31.75 65.17
CA PRO A 29 -35.71 31.53 63.73
C PRO A 29 -37.01 30.78 63.36
N VAL A 30 -37.67 31.22 62.30
CA VAL A 30 -38.91 30.63 61.78
C VAL A 30 -38.58 29.72 60.60
N ARG A 31 -39.18 28.53 60.54
CA ARG A 31 -39.00 27.65 59.38
C ARG A 31 -39.77 28.21 58.18
N GLY A 32 -39.22 28.08 56.99
CA GLY A 32 -39.91 28.42 55.75
C GLY A 32 -39.38 27.63 54.56
N THR A 33 -40.12 27.69 53.45
CA THR A 33 -39.78 27.01 52.20
C THR A 33 -39.57 28.05 51.10
N ILE A 34 -38.47 27.95 50.36
CA ILE A 34 -38.16 28.89 49.28
C ILE A 34 -39.13 28.71 48.11
N ILE A 35 -39.74 29.80 47.67
CA ILE A 35 -40.74 29.81 46.59
C ILE A 35 -40.12 30.31 45.27
N SER A 36 -39.25 31.32 45.36
CA SER A 36 -38.50 31.84 44.22
C SER A 36 -37.17 32.42 44.70
N VAL A 37 -36.20 32.50 43.79
CA VAL A 37 -34.86 33.02 44.06
C VAL A 37 -34.53 34.03 42.98
N ASN A 38 -34.06 35.21 43.39
CA ASN A 38 -33.54 36.23 42.50
C ASN A 38 -32.01 36.30 42.67
N PRO A 39 -31.23 35.68 41.76
CA PRO A 39 -29.79 35.64 41.88
C PRO A 39 -29.13 37.02 41.65
N VAL A 40 -29.82 37.95 40.96
CA VAL A 40 -29.29 39.29 40.68
C VAL A 40 -29.26 40.14 41.94
N SER A 41 -30.31 40.05 42.76
CA SER A 41 -30.41 40.80 44.02
C SER A 41 -29.90 40.05 45.24
N GLY A 42 -29.43 38.80 45.07
CA GLY A 42 -29.02 37.95 46.20
C GLY A 42 -30.15 37.71 47.21
N SER A 43 -31.39 37.63 46.75
CA SER A 43 -32.57 37.52 47.63
C SER A 43 -33.55 36.44 47.16
N CYS A 44 -34.45 36.02 48.04
CA CYS A 44 -35.47 35.02 47.76
C CYS A 44 -36.83 35.41 48.33
N VAL A 45 -37.87 34.73 47.83
CA VAL A 45 -39.21 34.73 48.44
C VAL A 45 -39.36 33.43 49.22
N VAL A 46 -39.62 33.52 50.52
CA VAL A 46 -39.79 32.36 51.41
C VAL A 46 -41.22 32.31 51.91
N LYS A 47 -41.89 31.17 51.78
CA LYS A 47 -43.16 30.91 52.46
C LYS A 47 -42.85 30.36 53.85
N SER A 48 -43.08 31.16 54.88
CA SER A 48 -42.94 30.72 56.28
C SER A 48 -43.90 29.57 56.61
N GLU A 49 -43.58 28.81 57.65
CA GLU A 49 -44.44 27.74 58.18
C GLU A 49 -45.82 28.26 58.63
N PHE A 50 -45.91 29.55 58.97
CA PHE A 50 -47.17 30.24 59.29
C PHE A 50 -47.99 30.66 58.06
N GLY A 51 -47.53 30.31 56.85
CA GLY A 51 -48.23 30.58 55.59
C GLY A 51 -47.94 31.96 54.96
N ASN A 52 -47.22 32.85 55.66
CA ASN A 52 -46.86 34.18 55.14
C ASN A 52 -45.74 34.09 54.10
N PHE A 53 -45.82 34.90 53.04
CA PHE A 53 -44.75 35.10 52.08
C PHE A 53 -43.83 36.24 52.53
N LEU A 54 -42.57 35.92 52.76
CA LEU A 54 -41.51 36.85 53.06
C LEU A 54 -40.80 37.18 51.75
N SER A 55 -40.85 38.44 51.31
CA SER A 55 -40.13 38.92 50.13
C SER A 55 -38.77 39.51 50.51
N ASN A 56 -37.86 39.59 49.53
CA ASN A 56 -36.51 40.14 49.71
C ASN A 56 -35.72 39.51 50.87
N VAL A 57 -35.95 38.23 51.14
CA VAL A 57 -35.20 37.50 52.17
C VAL A 57 -33.76 37.34 51.68
N ALA A 58 -32.80 37.94 52.39
CA ALA A 58 -31.40 37.89 52.01
C ALA A 58 -30.84 36.45 52.15
N LEU A 59 -29.99 36.06 51.20
CA LEU A 59 -29.28 34.78 51.28
C LEU A 59 -28.23 34.82 52.40
N PRO A 60 -28.00 33.71 53.13
CA PRO A 60 -26.99 33.67 54.18
C PRO A 60 -25.60 33.78 53.53
N ASN A 61 -24.68 34.48 54.21
CA ASN A 61 -23.23 34.42 54.03
C ASN A 61 -22.79 34.00 52.62
N SER A 62 -22.94 34.90 51.65
CA SER A 62 -21.91 34.95 50.65
C SER A 62 -20.65 35.40 51.39
N THR A 63 -19.67 34.53 51.59
CA THR A 63 -18.29 34.94 51.89
C THR A 63 -17.79 35.69 50.65
N GLN A 64 -18.32 36.89 50.45
CA GLN A 64 -17.85 37.84 49.48
C GLN A 64 -16.57 38.40 50.08
N ASP A 65 -15.50 38.29 49.31
CA ASP A 65 -14.34 39.12 49.45
C ASP A 65 -14.82 40.58 49.64
N PRO A 66 -14.45 41.24 50.75
CA PRO A 66 -14.79 42.64 51.00
C PRO A 66 -14.40 43.56 49.85
N ASP A 67 -13.38 43.17 49.08
CA ASP A 67 -12.85 43.92 47.94
C ASP A 67 -13.56 43.56 46.61
N GLY A 68 -14.56 42.67 46.64
CA GLY A 68 -15.38 42.30 45.48
C GLY A 68 -14.70 41.35 44.49
N GLY A 69 -13.54 40.78 44.83
CA GLY A 69 -12.72 39.93 43.96
C GLY A 69 -13.22 38.49 43.82
N GLY A 70 -14.11 38.02 44.69
CA GLY A 70 -14.66 36.67 44.62
C GLY A 70 -15.43 36.28 45.87
N GLY A 71 -16.11 35.14 45.84
CA GLY A 71 -16.79 34.60 47.01
C GLY A 71 -17.57 33.34 46.72
N THR A 72 -17.92 32.57 47.76
CA THR A 72 -18.83 31.43 47.59
C THR A 72 -20.26 31.91 47.79
N LEU A 73 -21.06 31.87 46.72
CA LEU A 73 -22.49 32.11 46.78
C LEU A 73 -23.21 30.77 46.58
N ASP A 74 -23.79 30.24 47.66
CA ASP A 74 -24.67 29.08 47.57
C ASP A 74 -26.11 29.53 47.36
N ILE A 75 -26.49 29.61 46.08
CA ILE A 75 -27.85 29.95 45.67
C ILE A 75 -28.76 28.77 46.01
N PRO A 76 -29.76 28.97 46.89
CA PRO A 76 -30.64 27.89 47.27
C PRO A 76 -31.62 27.52 46.17
N ARG A 77 -32.26 26.36 46.33
CA ARG A 77 -33.24 25.87 45.36
C ARG A 77 -34.66 26.22 45.77
N ARG A 78 -35.53 26.38 44.77
CA ARG A 78 -36.98 26.41 45.02
C ARG A 78 -37.39 25.10 45.70
N GLY A 79 -38.23 25.21 46.74
CA GLY A 79 -38.68 24.09 47.56
C GLY A 79 -37.74 23.73 48.71
N GLN A 80 -36.58 24.36 48.83
CA GLN A 80 -35.66 24.11 49.94
C GLN A 80 -36.16 24.75 51.23
N ASP A 81 -36.11 23.99 52.31
CA ASP A 81 -36.45 24.46 53.64
C ASP A 81 -35.30 25.25 54.26
N VAL A 82 -35.64 26.34 54.95
CA VAL A 82 -34.73 27.29 55.57
C VAL A 82 -35.23 27.71 56.94
N PHE A 83 -34.30 28.12 57.79
CA PHE A 83 -34.60 28.92 58.97
C PHE A 83 -34.34 30.40 58.65
N VAL A 84 -35.37 31.21 58.79
CA VAL A 84 -35.34 32.66 58.56
C VAL A 84 -35.36 33.38 59.89
N GLN A 85 -34.44 34.31 60.10
CA GLN A 85 -34.44 35.23 61.24
C GLN A 85 -34.76 36.65 60.76
N PHE A 86 -35.45 37.39 61.59
CA PHE A 86 -35.81 38.77 61.30
C PHE A 86 -34.75 39.69 61.93
N GLY A 87 -34.00 40.41 61.08
CA GLY A 87 -33.17 41.52 61.51
C GLY A 87 -34.03 42.77 61.80
N VAL A 88 -33.37 43.88 62.16
CA VAL A 88 -34.03 45.17 62.50
C VAL A 88 -34.87 45.73 61.34
N SER A 89 -34.60 45.33 60.09
CA SER A 89 -35.33 45.84 58.92
C SER A 89 -35.60 44.81 57.81
N HIS A 90 -34.90 43.68 57.78
CA HIS A 90 -35.03 42.69 56.70
C HIS A 90 -34.91 41.26 57.22
N PRO A 91 -35.72 40.31 56.70
CA PRO A 91 -35.53 38.89 56.94
C PRO A 91 -34.28 38.38 56.21
N PHE A 92 -33.54 37.48 56.83
CA PHE A 92 -32.42 36.79 56.21
C PHE A 92 -32.43 35.32 56.61
N ILE A 93 -31.94 34.46 55.72
CA ILE A 93 -31.77 33.05 56.04
C ILE A 93 -30.57 32.94 57.01
N VAL A 94 -30.74 32.19 58.10
CA VAL A 94 -29.65 31.87 59.03
C VAL A 94 -29.03 30.53 58.69
N GLN A 95 -29.87 29.57 58.27
CA GLN A 95 -29.44 28.21 57.99
C GLN A 95 -30.35 27.55 56.97
N PHE A 96 -29.76 26.74 56.10
CA PHE A 96 -30.49 25.80 55.26
C PHE A 96 -30.82 24.54 56.05
N CYS A 97 -32.07 24.12 56.04
CA CYS A 97 -32.42 22.82 56.60
C CYS A 97 -31.79 21.73 55.73
N PRO A 98 -31.12 20.72 56.32
CA PRO A 98 -30.66 19.59 55.55
C PRO A 98 -31.88 18.94 54.90
N VAL A 99 -31.88 18.85 53.58
CA VAL A 99 -32.82 17.95 52.90
C VAL A 99 -32.36 16.56 53.29
N SER A 100 -33.20 15.81 54.01
CA SER A 100 -33.04 14.36 54.10
C SER A 100 -33.09 13.87 52.66
N ALA A 101 -31.94 13.72 52.02
CA ALA A 101 -31.88 12.94 50.80
C ALA A 101 -32.35 11.56 51.24
N ASP A 102 -33.41 11.03 50.61
CA ASP A 102 -33.68 9.60 50.72
C ASP A 102 -32.36 8.90 50.42
N LEU A 103 -31.74 8.33 51.46
CA LEU A 103 -30.53 7.52 51.40
C LEU A 103 -30.78 6.20 50.64
N ASP A 104 -32.00 6.03 50.11
CA ASP A 104 -32.53 4.77 49.64
C ASP A 104 -32.11 4.41 48.21
N LYS A 105 -31.14 5.13 47.62
CA LYS A 105 -30.54 4.74 46.34
C LYS A 105 -29.05 5.08 46.29
N ASP A 106 -28.28 4.00 46.35
CA ASP A 106 -26.86 3.86 46.01
C ASP A 106 -25.86 4.47 46.98
N THR A 107 -24.83 3.67 47.28
CA THR A 107 -23.61 3.98 48.04
C THR A 107 -23.21 5.44 47.82
N PRO A 108 -22.92 6.23 48.89
CA PRO A 108 -22.48 7.61 48.72
C PRO A 108 -21.31 7.66 47.73
N PRO A 109 -21.29 8.62 46.80
CA PRO A 109 -20.21 8.70 45.83
C PRO A 109 -18.89 8.89 46.56
N ALA A 110 -18.02 7.88 46.52
CA ALA A 110 -16.65 8.03 46.98
C ALA A 110 -15.87 8.86 45.95
N PHE A 111 -14.92 9.68 46.42
CA PHE A 111 -13.85 10.16 45.54
C PHE A 111 -12.76 9.11 45.35
N SER A 112 -12.94 7.94 45.97
CA SER A 112 -11.92 6.91 46.07
C SER A 112 -11.40 6.53 44.68
N LEU A 113 -10.07 6.65 44.57
CA LEU A 113 -9.31 6.31 43.37
C LEU A 113 -9.22 4.78 43.14
N THR A 114 -9.89 3.98 43.98
CA THR A 114 -9.99 2.52 43.90
C THR A 114 -10.64 2.04 42.60
N GLU A 115 -11.64 2.75 42.08
CA GLU A 115 -12.25 2.43 40.77
C GLU A 115 -11.25 2.57 39.60
N VAL A 116 -10.13 3.27 39.83
CA VAL A 116 -9.15 3.62 38.80
C VAL A 116 -7.75 3.05 39.09
N GLY A 117 -7.68 2.03 39.96
CA GLY A 117 -6.45 1.26 40.24
C GLY A 117 -5.35 2.04 40.97
N LEU A 118 -5.69 3.16 41.61
CA LEU A 118 -4.76 4.02 42.37
C LEU A 118 -5.15 4.05 43.86
N ALA A 119 -5.55 2.90 44.40
CA ALA A 119 -6.01 2.76 45.79
C ALA A 119 -4.97 3.27 46.82
N ASP A 120 -3.68 3.19 46.49
CA ASP A 120 -2.56 3.51 47.40
C ASP A 120 -2.41 5.00 47.75
N VAL A 121 -3.05 5.92 47.02
CA VAL A 121 -2.83 7.37 47.20
C VAL A 121 -3.77 8.00 48.23
N LEU A 122 -4.90 7.36 48.55
CA LEU A 122 -5.90 7.88 49.48
C LEU A 122 -6.40 6.75 50.40
N ASP A 123 -5.57 6.36 51.36
CA ASP A 123 -5.94 5.38 52.39
C ASP A 123 -6.81 6.09 53.46
N GLY A 124 -8.07 6.36 53.09
CA GLY A 124 -9.09 6.94 53.96
C GLY A 124 -9.82 5.82 54.71
N GLY A 125 -9.63 5.74 56.03
CA GLY A 125 -10.24 4.71 56.87
C GLY A 125 -11.78 4.67 56.79
N ASP A 126 -12.34 3.48 57.02
CA ASP A 126 -13.77 3.09 56.98
C ASP A 126 -14.71 3.84 57.97
N ALA A 127 -14.58 5.16 58.12
CA ALA A 127 -15.44 5.95 58.97
C ALA A 127 -16.66 6.45 58.18
N ALA A 128 -17.85 6.00 58.56
CA ALA A 128 -19.11 6.55 58.06
C ALA A 128 -19.14 8.07 58.30
N ASN A 129 -19.18 8.85 57.21
CA ASN A 129 -19.24 10.30 57.29
C ASN A 129 -20.68 10.74 57.65
N PHE A 130 -20.83 11.55 58.71
CA PHE A 130 -22.12 12.15 59.12
C PHE A 130 -22.63 13.22 58.12
N ALA A 131 -21.90 13.48 57.04
CA ALA A 131 -22.09 14.61 56.14
C ALA A 131 -23.01 14.34 54.93
N GLY A 132 -23.90 13.36 55.01
CA GLY A 132 -24.94 13.10 54.00
C GLY A 132 -24.38 12.58 52.69
N ARG A 133 -24.45 13.39 51.61
CA ARG A 133 -23.96 13.03 50.26
C ARG A 133 -22.48 13.36 50.03
N LEU A 134 -21.80 13.93 51.03
CA LEU A 134 -20.36 14.15 50.95
C LEU A 134 -19.62 12.81 50.93
N PRO A 135 -18.45 12.73 50.31
CA PRO A 135 -17.78 11.45 50.11
C PRO A 135 -17.36 10.83 51.43
N VAL A 136 -17.46 9.51 51.49
CA VAL A 136 -17.14 8.71 52.68
C VAL A 136 -15.68 8.80 53.06
N ASP A 137 -14.82 9.13 52.09
CA ASP A 137 -13.38 9.25 52.19
C ASP A 137 -12.89 10.70 52.39
N GLY A 138 -13.80 11.67 52.56
CA GLY A 138 -13.42 13.06 52.76
C GLY A 138 -12.62 13.28 54.05
N GLN A 139 -11.42 13.83 53.93
CA GLN A 139 -10.55 14.20 55.04
C GLN A 139 -10.73 15.68 55.44
N PRO A 140 -10.35 16.08 56.67
CA PRO A 140 -10.26 17.49 57.03
C PRO A 140 -9.33 18.24 56.06
N GLY A 141 -9.80 19.36 55.51
CA GLY A 141 -9.07 20.12 54.48
C GLY A 141 -9.62 19.91 53.06
N ASP A 142 -10.33 18.81 52.82
CA ASP A 142 -10.98 18.56 51.53
C ASP A 142 -12.12 19.54 51.29
N TRP A 143 -12.18 20.07 50.08
CA TRP A 143 -13.30 20.84 49.58
C TRP A 143 -14.01 20.09 48.47
N ALA A 144 -15.33 19.90 48.61
CA ALA A 144 -16.12 19.15 47.66
C ALA A 144 -17.50 19.76 47.46
N LYS A 145 -17.95 19.81 46.21
CA LYS A 145 -19.31 20.19 45.83
C LYS A 145 -19.92 19.10 44.97
N ILE A 146 -21.02 18.53 45.45
CA ILE A 146 -21.72 17.43 44.78
C ILE A 146 -23.14 17.88 44.41
N GLY A 147 -23.45 17.80 43.12
CA GLY A 147 -24.77 18.05 42.56
C GLY A 147 -25.71 16.86 42.75
N ASN A 148 -27.01 17.10 42.57
CA ASN A 148 -28.02 16.06 42.83
C ASN A 148 -28.03 14.93 41.80
N GLN A 149 -27.45 15.16 40.62
CA GLN A 149 -27.40 14.20 39.52
C GLN A 149 -26.03 13.48 39.46
N GLY A 150 -25.24 13.52 40.53
CA GLY A 150 -23.92 12.89 40.57
C GLY A 150 -22.78 13.76 40.02
N GLN A 151 -23.04 15.01 39.65
CA GLN A 151 -21.96 15.96 39.37
C GLN A 151 -21.11 16.17 40.61
N ARG A 152 -19.79 16.22 40.46
CA ARG A 152 -18.87 16.42 41.56
C ARG A 152 -17.71 17.29 41.12
N LEU A 153 -17.35 18.22 41.98
CA LEU A 153 -16.14 19.03 41.90
C LEU A 153 -15.45 18.91 43.26
N GLY A 154 -14.18 18.55 43.27
CA GLY A 154 -13.42 18.38 44.50
C GLY A 154 -11.99 18.90 44.36
N VAL A 155 -11.49 19.51 45.43
CA VAL A 155 -10.09 19.85 45.65
C VAL A 155 -9.73 19.25 46.99
N LEU A 156 -8.95 18.18 46.97
CA LEU A 156 -8.65 17.35 48.13
C LEU A 156 -7.24 17.68 48.63
N ASP A 157 -7.07 17.71 49.96
CA ASP A 157 -5.83 18.13 50.63
C ASP A 157 -4.65 17.18 50.30
N GLY A 158 -4.95 15.94 49.89
CA GLY A 158 -4.00 14.97 49.34
C GLY A 158 -3.45 15.31 47.94
N GLY A 159 -3.65 16.53 47.45
CA GLY A 159 -3.12 16.98 46.14
C GLY A 159 -3.95 16.52 44.95
N VAL A 160 -5.23 16.17 45.13
CA VAL A 160 -6.08 15.66 44.06
C VAL A 160 -7.19 16.65 43.76
N CYS A 161 -7.35 17.05 42.50
CA CYS A 161 -8.55 17.74 42.03
C CYS A 161 -9.36 16.82 41.13
N VAL A 162 -10.69 16.87 41.27
CA VAL A 162 -11.63 16.03 40.54
C VAL A 162 -12.77 16.86 39.98
N ILE A 163 -13.10 16.62 38.72
CA ILE A 163 -14.30 17.14 38.05
C ILE A 163 -14.99 15.94 37.41
N GLY A 164 -16.25 15.67 37.77
CA GLY A 164 -16.96 14.53 37.20
C GLY A 164 -18.46 14.74 37.14
N SER A 165 -19.12 14.03 36.23
CA SER A 165 -20.59 13.99 36.11
C SER A 165 -21.16 12.58 36.15
N SER A 166 -20.35 11.56 35.86
CA SER A 166 -20.71 10.14 35.93
C SER A 166 -19.44 9.28 36.06
N PRO A 167 -19.53 7.94 36.26
CA PRO A 167 -18.37 7.04 36.20
C PRO A 167 -17.56 7.11 34.89
N TRP A 168 -18.21 7.50 33.78
CA TRP A 168 -17.61 7.55 32.44
C TRP A 168 -17.43 8.97 31.91
N ALA A 169 -17.38 9.98 32.79
CA ALA A 169 -17.14 11.38 32.44
C ALA A 169 -16.47 12.11 33.61
N GLN A 170 -15.15 11.96 33.71
CA GLN A 170 -14.35 12.44 34.85
C GLN A 170 -12.99 12.96 34.41
N ILE A 171 -12.48 13.94 35.14
CA ILE A 171 -11.12 14.48 35.03
C ILE A 171 -10.53 14.49 36.43
N TYR A 172 -9.34 13.91 36.55
CA TYR A 172 -8.54 13.93 37.77
C TYR A 172 -7.21 14.61 37.49
N THR A 173 -6.78 15.48 38.39
CA THR A 173 -5.40 15.96 38.44
C THR A 173 -4.81 15.54 39.77
N ILE A 174 -3.76 14.74 39.75
CA ILE A 174 -3.12 14.17 40.93
C ILE A 174 -1.73 14.79 41.01
N ALA A 175 -1.52 15.64 42.01
CA ALA A 175 -0.21 16.12 42.42
C ALA A 175 0.35 15.12 43.42
N SER A 176 1.14 14.17 42.92
CA SER A 176 1.86 13.19 43.73
C SER A 176 3.36 13.41 43.53
N PRO A 177 4.20 13.31 44.59
CA PRO A 177 5.65 13.48 44.49
C PRO A 177 6.33 12.65 43.41
N GLU A 178 5.72 11.53 43.00
CA GLU A 178 6.27 10.62 42.00
C GLU A 178 5.62 10.75 40.61
N LYS A 179 4.41 11.30 40.54
CA LYS A 179 3.52 11.16 39.37
C LYS A 179 2.51 12.30 39.28
N ASP A 180 2.94 13.45 38.77
CA ASP A 180 2.02 14.52 38.34
C ASP A 180 1.20 14.02 37.14
N ILE A 181 -0.02 13.57 37.37
CA ILE A 181 -0.87 12.94 36.34
C ILE A 181 -2.19 13.69 36.20
N THR A 182 -2.54 14.02 34.96
CA THR A 182 -3.91 14.34 34.56
C THR A 182 -4.53 13.14 33.88
N ARG A 183 -5.67 12.66 34.39
CA ARG A 183 -6.41 11.53 33.83
C ARG A 183 -7.80 11.98 33.39
N ILE A 184 -8.16 11.66 32.15
CA ILE A 184 -9.48 11.92 31.58
C ILE A 184 -10.15 10.57 31.35
N VAL A 185 -11.32 10.36 31.96
CA VAL A 185 -12.14 9.16 31.84
C VAL A 185 -13.40 9.52 31.08
N GLY A 186 -13.62 8.88 29.94
CA GLY A 186 -14.71 9.21 29.02
C GLY A 186 -15.15 8.04 28.17
N ARG A 187 -16.47 7.80 28.03
CA ARG A 187 -17.00 6.89 26.99
C ARG A 187 -16.98 7.56 25.61
N HIS A 188 -17.36 8.83 25.58
CA HIS A 188 -17.26 9.69 24.41
C HIS A 188 -16.43 10.90 24.81
N THR A 189 -15.24 11.02 24.24
CA THR A 189 -14.31 12.11 24.55
C THR A 189 -13.98 12.84 23.28
N GLN A 190 -14.17 14.16 23.29
CA GLN A 190 -13.84 15.03 22.17
C GLN A 190 -12.85 16.09 22.67
N LEU A 191 -11.67 16.12 22.08
CA LEU A 191 -10.65 17.12 22.29
C LEU A 191 -10.60 18.03 21.06
N TYR A 192 -10.83 19.32 21.27
CA TYR A 192 -10.75 20.35 20.24
C TYR A 192 -9.47 21.15 20.42
N SER A 193 -8.74 21.35 19.31
CA SER A 193 -7.53 22.15 19.28
C SER A 193 -7.49 22.99 18.00
N GLN A 194 -6.53 23.91 17.89
CA GLN A 194 -6.29 24.65 16.64
C GLN A 194 -5.83 23.76 15.49
N PHE A 195 -5.33 22.55 15.77
CA PHE A 195 -4.97 21.57 14.75
C PHE A 195 -6.21 20.85 14.19
N GLY A 196 -7.25 20.65 15.01
CA GLY A 196 -8.46 19.91 14.67
C GLY A 196 -9.03 19.14 15.86
N THR A 197 -9.63 17.98 15.60
CA THR A 197 -10.37 17.19 16.61
C THR A 197 -9.74 15.82 16.84
N LEU A 198 -9.68 15.41 18.11
CA LEU A 198 -9.41 14.04 18.51
C LEU A 198 -10.63 13.51 19.26
N GLU A 199 -11.24 12.46 18.72
CA GLU A 199 -12.49 11.91 19.20
C GLU A 199 -12.33 10.42 19.51
N PHE A 200 -12.87 10.02 20.64
CA PHE A 200 -13.02 8.63 21.06
C PHE A 200 -14.51 8.37 21.26
N GLY A 201 -14.97 7.21 20.85
CA GLY A 201 -16.36 6.85 21.04
C GLY A 201 -16.65 5.38 20.87
N GLU A 202 -17.94 5.07 21.01
CA GLU A 202 -18.48 3.74 20.82
C GLU A 202 -19.82 3.84 20.09
N ASP A 203 -20.03 2.99 19.10
CA ASP A 203 -21.31 2.86 18.40
C ASP A 203 -21.63 1.37 18.17
N GLY A 204 -22.78 0.91 18.64
CA GLY A 204 -23.21 -0.48 18.48
C GLY A 204 -22.25 -1.53 19.06
N GLY A 205 -21.56 -1.22 20.16
CA GLY A 205 -20.55 -2.06 20.80
C GLY A 205 -19.16 -1.97 20.18
N LYS A 206 -18.96 -1.15 19.14
CA LYS A 206 -17.66 -0.97 18.49
C LYS A 206 -17.02 0.33 18.96
N THR A 207 -15.86 0.21 19.58
CA THR A 207 -15.05 1.37 19.93
C THR A 207 -14.33 1.93 18.71
N TRP A 208 -14.09 3.22 18.70
CA TRP A 208 -13.37 3.88 17.63
C TRP A 208 -12.56 5.08 18.13
N LEU A 209 -11.56 5.41 17.33
CA LEU A 209 -10.73 6.62 17.46
C LEU A 209 -10.77 7.35 16.13
N LYS A 210 -10.98 8.67 16.18
CA LYS A 210 -10.97 9.55 15.03
C LYS A 210 -10.08 10.75 15.33
N LEU A 211 -9.11 11.00 14.47
CA LEU A 211 -8.27 12.19 14.49
C LEU A 211 -8.46 12.91 13.16
N GLU A 212 -8.94 14.15 13.20
CA GLU A 212 -9.04 15.03 12.04
C GLU A 212 -8.20 16.27 12.28
N GLY A 213 -7.44 16.65 11.25
CA GLY A 213 -6.55 17.80 11.30
C GLY A 213 -6.58 18.60 10.01
N GLY A 214 -6.28 19.89 10.14
CA GLY A 214 -6.08 20.82 9.02
C GLY A 214 -4.67 21.39 9.03
N THR A 215 -4.21 21.85 7.87
CA THR A 215 -2.94 22.58 7.76
C THR A 215 -3.13 24.10 7.79
N ASP A 216 -4.32 24.58 7.43
CA ASP A 216 -4.74 25.97 7.55
C ASP A 216 -5.79 26.16 8.66
N GLN A 217 -5.45 26.98 9.65
CA GLN A 217 -6.33 27.30 10.78
C GLN A 217 -7.66 27.94 10.37
N LEU A 218 -7.64 28.75 9.31
CA LEU A 218 -8.79 29.57 8.93
C LEU A 218 -9.81 28.78 8.10
N THR A 219 -9.36 27.76 7.38
CA THR A 219 -10.19 27.06 6.39
C THR A 219 -10.33 25.55 6.65
N GLU A 220 -9.35 24.92 7.31
CA GLU A 220 -9.22 23.46 7.36
C GLU A 220 -9.26 22.87 8.80
N SER A 221 -8.97 23.64 9.86
CA SER A 221 -8.93 23.12 11.25
C SER A 221 -9.89 23.82 12.24
N THR A 222 -11.06 24.23 11.77
CA THR A 222 -12.13 24.74 12.64
C THR A 222 -12.74 23.62 13.50
N ILE A 223 -13.60 23.97 14.47
CA ILE A 223 -14.31 23.00 15.37
C ILE A 223 -15.19 22.00 14.59
N SER A 224 -15.54 22.34 13.34
CA SER A 224 -16.29 21.48 12.43
C SER A 224 -15.76 21.72 11.01
N PRO A 225 -14.56 21.22 10.68
CA PRO A 225 -13.97 21.48 9.39
C PRO A 225 -14.81 20.76 8.32
N ALA A 226 -15.28 21.52 7.33
CA ALA A 226 -15.97 20.92 6.18
C ALA A 226 -15.02 19.98 5.42
N ASN A 227 -13.72 20.35 5.36
CA ASN A 227 -12.68 19.65 4.62
C ASN A 227 -11.40 19.53 5.47
N PRO A 228 -11.23 18.48 6.30
CA PRO A 228 -9.95 18.24 6.97
C PRO A 228 -8.89 17.84 5.93
N THR A 229 -7.63 18.26 6.07
CA THR A 229 -6.55 17.80 5.18
C THR A 229 -5.96 16.47 5.61
N PHE A 230 -6.18 16.09 6.86
CA PHE A 230 -5.69 14.86 7.46
C PHE A 230 -6.81 14.16 8.22
N ARG A 231 -6.93 12.84 8.04
CA ARG A 231 -7.82 12.00 8.82
C ARG A 231 -7.17 10.66 9.13
N ALA A 232 -7.17 10.30 10.41
CA ALA A 232 -6.84 8.95 10.87
C ALA A 232 -8.03 8.37 11.63
N LEU A 233 -8.47 7.18 11.23
CA LEU A 233 -9.61 6.47 11.80
C LEU A 233 -9.17 5.08 12.23
N VAL A 234 -9.66 4.62 13.38
CA VAL A 234 -9.45 3.26 13.89
C VAL A 234 -10.77 2.71 14.41
N GLY A 235 -11.03 1.44 14.16
CA GLY A 235 -12.20 0.71 14.67
C GLY A 235 -13.50 1.08 13.96
N GLY A 236 -14.60 1.18 14.72
CA GLY A 236 -15.95 1.36 14.19
C GLY A 236 -16.19 2.59 13.31
N ALA A 237 -15.33 3.61 13.39
CA ALA A 237 -15.42 4.82 12.57
C ALA A 237 -14.66 4.73 11.23
N SER A 238 -13.82 3.70 11.04
CA SER A 238 -13.00 3.51 9.84
C SER A 238 -13.74 2.70 8.76
N ALA A 239 -13.36 2.90 7.49
CA ALA A 239 -13.80 2.04 6.38
C ALA A 239 -13.35 0.57 6.56
N GLY A 240 -12.23 0.37 7.26
CA GLY A 240 -11.70 -0.93 7.67
C GLY A 240 -11.42 -0.98 9.18
N MET A 241 -10.40 -1.75 9.59
CA MET A 241 -9.87 -1.71 10.95
C MET A 241 -9.12 -0.38 11.22
N MET A 242 -8.39 0.11 10.22
CA MET A 242 -7.63 1.37 10.29
C MET A 242 -7.68 2.07 8.92
N SER A 243 -7.80 3.39 8.92
CA SER A 243 -7.75 4.21 7.72
C SER A 243 -6.94 5.47 7.98
N LEU A 244 -6.02 5.76 7.07
CA LEU A 244 -5.24 6.99 7.04
C LEU A 244 -5.49 7.67 5.70
N GLN A 245 -6.03 8.89 5.73
CA GLN A 245 -6.42 9.64 4.55
C GLN A 245 -5.86 11.06 4.61
N THR A 246 -5.47 11.57 3.44
CA THR A 246 -5.23 13.01 3.27
C THR A 246 -6.08 13.53 2.12
N PHE A 247 -6.55 14.77 2.24
CA PHE A 247 -7.46 15.39 1.28
C PHE A 247 -6.83 16.63 0.65
N ASP A 248 -7.28 16.98 -0.56
CA ASP A 248 -7.03 18.31 -1.12
C ASP A 248 -8.00 19.35 -0.55
N ARG A 249 -7.86 20.61 -0.99
CA ARG A 249 -8.66 21.74 -0.50
C ARG A 249 -10.15 21.59 -0.83
N GLU A 250 -10.45 20.86 -1.90
CA GLU A 250 -11.80 20.53 -2.33
C GLU A 250 -12.41 19.37 -1.51
N GLY A 251 -11.63 18.74 -0.63
CA GLY A 251 -12.06 17.63 0.22
C GLY A 251 -12.01 16.26 -0.47
N ALA A 252 -11.35 16.15 -1.62
CA ALA A 252 -11.17 14.87 -2.30
C ALA A 252 -9.93 14.13 -1.76
N PRO A 253 -9.99 12.80 -1.55
CA PRO A 253 -8.86 12.04 -1.06
C PRO A 253 -7.74 12.03 -2.10
N VAL A 254 -6.53 12.38 -1.68
CA VAL A 254 -5.32 12.35 -2.53
C VAL A 254 -4.39 11.20 -2.17
N TYR A 255 -4.54 10.67 -0.96
CA TYR A 255 -3.85 9.52 -0.43
C TYR A 255 -4.79 8.78 0.52
N GLU A 256 -4.81 7.45 0.41
CA GLU A 256 -5.56 6.57 1.31
C GLU A 256 -4.74 5.31 1.60
N HIS A 257 -4.69 4.94 2.87
CA HIS A 257 -4.13 3.68 3.34
C HIS A 257 -5.13 3.04 4.29
N ILE A 258 -5.76 1.95 3.84
CA ILE A 258 -6.84 1.28 4.52
C ILE A 258 -6.41 -0.14 4.83
N VAL A 259 -6.50 -0.52 6.10
CA VAL A 259 -6.32 -1.90 6.57
C VAL A 259 -7.69 -2.43 6.95
N ASP A 260 -8.16 -3.45 6.23
CA ASP A 260 -9.46 -4.07 6.46
C ASP A 260 -9.42 -5.10 7.60
N TYR A 261 -10.59 -5.51 8.08
CA TYR A 261 -10.72 -6.48 9.17
C TYR A 261 -10.24 -7.89 8.80
N ASP A 262 -10.11 -8.20 7.50
CA ASP A 262 -9.55 -9.45 6.99
C ASP A 262 -8.02 -9.40 6.82
N GLY A 263 -7.39 -8.27 7.17
CA GLY A 263 -5.97 -8.03 7.02
C GLY A 263 -5.54 -7.60 5.61
N SER A 264 -6.48 -7.40 4.69
CA SER A 264 -6.15 -6.80 3.40
C SER A 264 -5.75 -5.32 3.58
N VAL A 265 -4.81 -4.88 2.74
CA VAL A 265 -4.27 -3.52 2.77
C VAL A 265 -4.46 -2.89 1.41
N ASN A 266 -5.23 -1.81 1.38
CA ASN A 266 -5.49 -1.02 0.19
C ASN A 266 -4.70 0.29 0.28
N PHE A 267 -3.87 0.52 -0.73
CA PHE A 267 -3.08 1.74 -0.86
C PHE A 267 -3.51 2.48 -2.12
N HIS A 268 -3.92 3.74 -1.98
CA HIS A 268 -4.27 4.61 -3.09
C HIS A 268 -3.51 5.94 -2.96
N SER A 269 -2.96 6.43 -4.07
CA SER A 269 -2.35 7.76 -4.14
C SER A 269 -2.56 8.35 -5.53
N ARG A 270 -2.98 9.62 -5.57
CA ARG A 270 -3.08 10.41 -6.81
C ARG A 270 -1.71 10.89 -7.30
N GLY A 271 -0.77 11.10 -6.38
CA GLY A 271 0.58 11.58 -6.68
C GLY A 271 1.61 10.47 -6.88
N ASN A 272 2.82 10.87 -7.28
CA ASN A 272 3.97 9.98 -7.39
C ASN A 272 4.30 9.34 -6.03
N GLN A 273 4.53 8.04 -6.03
CA GLN A 273 4.97 7.31 -4.85
C GLN A 273 6.46 6.98 -4.98
N THR A 274 7.23 7.23 -3.93
CA THR A 274 8.63 6.84 -3.86
C THR A 274 8.81 5.97 -2.62
N LEU A 275 9.21 4.71 -2.83
CA LEU A 275 9.58 3.79 -1.75
C LEU A 275 11.10 3.74 -1.67
N ILE A 276 11.66 4.24 -0.57
CA ILE A 276 13.09 4.20 -0.29
C ILE A 276 13.29 3.22 0.86
N SER A 277 14.14 2.22 0.66
CA SER A 277 14.54 1.27 1.71
C SER A 277 16.02 1.44 1.98
N GLU A 278 16.38 1.77 3.22
CA GLU A 278 17.79 1.82 3.66
C GLU A 278 18.36 0.41 3.89
N GLY A 279 17.50 -0.60 4.04
CA GLY A 279 17.85 -2.00 4.20
C GLY A 279 17.37 -2.89 3.06
N SER A 280 17.44 -4.20 3.28
CA SER A 280 16.86 -5.18 2.35
C SER A 280 15.33 -5.08 2.34
N LEU A 281 14.76 -4.88 1.16
CA LEU A 281 13.32 -4.97 0.93
C LEU A 281 12.99 -6.37 0.43
N ILE A 282 12.15 -7.10 1.17
CA ILE A 282 11.70 -8.45 0.80
C ILE A 282 10.19 -8.39 0.54
N HIS A 283 9.78 -8.71 -0.68
CA HIS A 283 8.39 -8.96 -1.02
C HIS A 283 8.18 -10.47 -1.16
N ASP A 284 7.67 -11.11 -0.11
CA ASP A 284 7.29 -12.53 -0.13
C ASP A 284 5.81 -12.68 -0.50
N ILE A 285 5.53 -13.54 -1.48
CA ILE A 285 4.18 -13.81 -1.96
C ILE A 285 3.96 -15.32 -1.86
N GLN A 286 3.28 -15.76 -0.80
CA GLN A 286 3.05 -17.17 -0.53
C GLN A 286 1.69 -17.64 -1.10
N LEU A 287 1.72 -18.81 -1.77
CA LEU A 287 0.60 -19.68 -2.16
C LEU A 287 -0.55 -19.07 -2.99
N GLY A 288 -0.73 -19.58 -4.22
CA GLY A 288 -2.00 -19.55 -4.96
C GLY A 288 -2.53 -18.18 -5.42
N ARG A 289 -1.76 -17.11 -5.26
CA ARG A 289 -2.19 -15.74 -5.61
C ARG A 289 -1.52 -15.26 -6.89
N THR A 290 -2.32 -14.66 -7.75
CA THR A 290 -1.88 -14.04 -9.00
C THR A 290 -1.40 -12.62 -8.72
N THR A 291 -0.11 -12.32 -8.89
CA THR A 291 0.36 -10.94 -8.97
C THR A 291 0.03 -10.41 -10.36
N ARG A 292 -0.90 -9.46 -10.44
CA ARG A 292 -1.21 -8.76 -11.69
C ARG A 292 -0.69 -7.34 -11.58
N VAL A 293 0.36 -7.03 -12.32
CA VAL A 293 0.83 -5.65 -12.51
C VAL A 293 0.19 -5.13 -13.81
N LEU A 294 -0.72 -4.17 -13.68
CA LEU A 294 -1.27 -3.43 -14.81
C LEU A 294 -0.57 -2.08 -14.86
N THR A 295 0.12 -1.81 -15.96
CA THR A 295 0.70 -0.50 -16.23
C THR A 295 0.06 -0.01 -17.53
N GLU A 296 -0.66 1.12 -17.47
CA GLU A 296 -1.33 1.68 -18.64
C GLU A 296 -0.36 2.38 -19.60
N ASN A 297 0.82 2.77 -19.10
CA ASN A 297 1.88 3.47 -19.85
C ASN A 297 3.19 2.66 -19.80
N ASP A 298 4.32 3.37 -19.72
CA ASP A 298 5.64 2.78 -19.68
C ASP A 298 6.00 2.26 -18.28
N ASN A 299 6.53 1.04 -18.21
CA ASN A 299 7.21 0.53 -17.02
C ASN A 299 8.71 0.48 -17.29
N LEU A 300 9.47 1.37 -16.67
CA LEU A 300 10.93 1.39 -16.74
C LEU A 300 11.51 0.82 -15.43
N SER A 301 12.15 -0.35 -15.53
CA SER A 301 12.92 -0.94 -14.44
C SER A 301 14.41 -0.78 -14.74
N VAL A 302 15.08 0.10 -13.99
CA VAL A 302 16.55 0.26 -14.02
C VAL A 302 17.12 -0.42 -12.79
N LEU A 303 18.03 -1.36 -13.00
CA LEU A 303 18.70 -2.12 -11.94
C LEU A 303 20.19 -1.83 -12.03
N ASN A 304 20.73 -1.16 -11.01
CA ASN A 304 22.16 -0.93 -10.85
C ASN A 304 22.73 -2.04 -9.98
N GLY A 305 23.07 -3.17 -10.58
CA GLY A 305 23.62 -4.34 -9.90
C GLY A 305 23.16 -5.66 -10.51
N ASP A 306 23.30 -6.74 -9.76
CA ASP A 306 22.91 -8.08 -10.20
C ASP A 306 21.39 -8.29 -10.09
N ARG A 307 20.79 -8.84 -11.15
CA ARG A 307 19.41 -9.35 -11.14
C ARG A 307 19.45 -10.86 -11.29
N VAL A 308 19.02 -11.58 -10.27
CA VAL A 308 18.89 -13.05 -10.32
C VAL A 308 17.42 -13.43 -10.24
N GLU A 309 16.90 -14.02 -11.32
CA GLU A 309 15.55 -14.56 -11.37
C GLU A 309 15.61 -16.09 -11.40
N LYS A 310 14.90 -16.74 -10.47
CA LYS A 310 14.80 -18.20 -10.40
C LYS A 310 13.34 -18.61 -10.50
N TYR A 311 13.04 -19.47 -11.45
CA TYR A 311 11.72 -20.04 -11.65
C TYR A 311 11.78 -21.54 -11.34
N GLN A 312 10.99 -22.01 -10.37
CA GLN A 312 10.89 -23.45 -10.07
C GLN A 312 9.93 -24.19 -11.04
N GLY A 313 9.06 -23.46 -11.74
CA GLY A 313 8.11 -23.99 -12.71
C GLY A 313 8.31 -23.44 -14.11
N ALA A 314 7.26 -23.48 -14.94
CA ALA A 314 7.28 -22.93 -16.28
C ALA A 314 7.21 -21.39 -16.28
N GLN A 315 8.08 -20.73 -17.06
CA GLN A 315 7.99 -19.31 -17.36
C GLN A 315 7.47 -19.13 -18.80
N LYS A 316 6.43 -18.32 -18.97
CA LYS A 316 5.93 -17.92 -20.30
C LYS A 316 5.97 -16.40 -20.43
N THR A 317 6.73 -15.91 -21.41
CA THR A 317 6.79 -14.48 -21.74
C THR A 317 6.10 -14.25 -23.08
N SER A 318 4.98 -13.52 -23.07
CA SER A 318 4.27 -13.12 -24.27
C SER A 318 4.49 -11.64 -24.53
N VAL A 319 4.87 -11.26 -25.74
CA VAL A 319 5.10 -9.87 -26.13
C VAL A 319 4.27 -9.61 -27.40
N SER A 320 3.32 -8.68 -27.33
CA SER A 320 2.48 -8.29 -28.47
C SER A 320 3.14 -7.26 -29.39
N GLY A 321 4.23 -6.63 -28.94
CA GLY A 321 5.02 -5.66 -29.70
C GLY A 321 6.45 -6.13 -29.99
N ARG A 322 7.40 -5.20 -29.92
CA ARG A 322 8.83 -5.49 -30.12
C ARG A 322 9.50 -5.85 -28.79
N LYS A 323 10.22 -6.98 -28.75
CA LYS A 323 11.20 -7.29 -27.70
C LYS A 323 12.61 -7.02 -28.23
N ALA A 324 13.38 -6.17 -27.56
CA ALA A 324 14.81 -5.96 -27.84
C ALA A 324 15.62 -6.41 -26.61
N LEU A 325 16.62 -7.24 -26.83
CA LEU A 325 17.59 -7.65 -25.81
C LEU A 325 18.97 -7.16 -26.28
N ASN A 326 19.51 -6.16 -25.58
CA ASN A 326 20.87 -5.66 -25.81
C ASN A 326 21.73 -6.13 -24.65
N VAL A 327 22.78 -6.90 -24.95
CA VAL A 327 23.71 -7.40 -23.95
C VAL A 327 25.07 -6.75 -24.21
N GLY A 328 25.62 -6.07 -23.21
CA GLY A 328 26.84 -5.27 -23.38
C GLY A 328 28.13 -6.10 -23.44
N GLN A 329 28.12 -7.32 -22.88
CA GLN A 329 29.24 -8.25 -22.87
C GLN A 329 28.74 -9.62 -23.32
N ASP A 330 28.51 -10.54 -22.39
CA ASP A 330 28.23 -11.94 -22.69
C ASP A 330 26.76 -12.31 -22.53
N TYR A 331 26.21 -13.03 -23.51
CA TYR A 331 24.92 -13.70 -23.41
C TYR A 331 25.13 -15.23 -23.47
N ALA A 332 24.79 -15.91 -22.38
CA ALA A 332 24.84 -17.37 -22.30
C ALA A 332 23.44 -17.94 -22.06
N ALA A 333 23.04 -18.91 -22.89
CA ALA A 333 21.80 -19.65 -22.72
C ALA A 333 22.11 -21.15 -22.75
N THR A 334 21.73 -21.86 -21.69
CA THR A 334 21.86 -23.32 -21.59
C THR A 334 20.48 -23.93 -21.57
N VAL A 335 20.20 -24.80 -22.53
CA VAL A 335 18.91 -25.48 -22.68
C VAL A 335 19.15 -26.98 -22.57
N GLN A 336 18.43 -27.65 -21.67
CA GLN A 336 18.63 -29.08 -21.40
C GLN A 336 17.91 -30.02 -22.39
N ARG A 337 16.79 -29.57 -22.98
CA ARG A 337 15.99 -30.36 -23.92
C ARG A 337 15.99 -29.73 -25.30
N ASP A 338 15.07 -28.79 -25.53
CA ASP A 338 14.80 -28.26 -26.86
C ASP A 338 14.81 -26.73 -26.88
N ILE A 339 15.46 -26.17 -27.90
CA ILE A 339 15.34 -24.76 -28.27
C ILE A 339 14.73 -24.67 -29.67
N ALA A 340 13.64 -23.93 -29.80
CA ALA A 340 12.95 -23.71 -31.07
C ALA A 340 12.82 -22.21 -31.34
N PHE A 341 13.29 -21.78 -32.52
CA PHE A 341 13.05 -20.44 -33.02
C PHE A 341 12.07 -20.52 -34.19
N THR A 342 10.96 -19.78 -34.09
CA THR A 342 9.95 -19.68 -35.15
C THR A 342 9.70 -18.21 -35.44
N ALA A 343 9.67 -17.82 -36.71
CA ALA A 343 9.31 -16.47 -37.11
C ALA A 343 8.37 -16.51 -38.31
N GLY A 344 7.36 -15.64 -38.31
CA GLY A 344 6.42 -15.52 -39.43
C GLY A 344 7.02 -14.91 -40.70
N ARG A 345 8.21 -14.30 -40.63
CA ARG A 345 8.88 -13.68 -41.80
C ARG A 345 10.34 -14.08 -41.96
N HIS A 346 11.20 -13.71 -41.01
CA HIS A 346 12.63 -14.02 -41.09
C HIS A 346 13.24 -14.25 -39.70
N ILE A 347 14.16 -15.19 -39.63
CA ILE A 347 15.12 -15.35 -38.53
C ILE A 347 16.49 -14.96 -39.11
N ARG A 348 17.20 -14.05 -38.46
CA ARG A 348 18.54 -13.64 -38.86
C ARG A 348 19.48 -13.80 -37.68
N PHE A 349 20.48 -14.67 -37.83
CA PHE A 349 21.63 -14.73 -36.94
C PHE A 349 22.79 -14.01 -37.63
N SER A 350 23.37 -13.04 -36.93
CA SER A 350 24.55 -12.31 -37.39
C SER A 350 25.53 -12.30 -36.23
N ALA A 351 26.78 -12.62 -36.53
CA ALA A 351 27.88 -12.54 -35.60
C ALA A 351 28.98 -11.69 -36.23
N GLY A 352 29.57 -10.79 -35.46
CA GLY A 352 30.70 -9.97 -35.86
C GLY A 352 31.90 -10.34 -35.01
N GLY A 353 33.07 -10.46 -35.64
CA GLY A 353 34.35 -10.53 -34.95
C GLY A 353 35.03 -9.16 -34.92
N ASP A 354 36.26 -9.12 -34.39
CA ASP A 354 37.13 -7.95 -34.55
C ASP A 354 37.36 -7.64 -36.04
N LEU A 355 37.41 -6.35 -36.39
CA LEU A 355 37.72 -5.87 -37.74
C LEU A 355 39.10 -6.33 -38.20
N LYS A 356 40.03 -6.60 -37.27
CA LYS A 356 41.35 -7.18 -37.54
C LYS A 356 41.46 -8.56 -36.92
N ALA A 357 40.67 -9.50 -37.43
CA ALA A 357 40.73 -10.90 -37.01
C ALA A 357 42.18 -11.43 -37.04
N LYS A 358 42.66 -11.91 -35.90
CA LYS A 358 43.93 -12.63 -35.77
C LYS A 358 43.69 -14.13 -35.98
N PRO A 359 44.73 -14.90 -36.34
CA PRO A 359 44.63 -16.35 -36.35
C PRO A 359 44.12 -16.87 -34.99
N GLY A 360 43.00 -17.59 -34.99
CA GLY A 360 42.35 -18.10 -33.78
C GLY A 360 41.12 -17.32 -33.32
N ASP A 361 40.85 -16.13 -33.87
CA ASP A 361 39.62 -15.39 -33.56
C ASP A 361 38.41 -16.10 -34.19
N VAL A 362 37.37 -16.31 -33.40
CA VAL A 362 36.15 -17.01 -33.82
C VAL A 362 34.97 -16.07 -33.66
N ALA A 363 34.41 -15.61 -34.78
CA ALA A 363 33.20 -14.78 -34.76
C ALA A 363 31.94 -15.60 -34.42
N SER A 364 31.88 -16.85 -34.89
CA SER A 364 30.77 -17.77 -34.61
C SER A 364 31.25 -19.22 -34.67
N GLN A 365 30.80 -20.05 -33.73
CA GLN A 365 31.10 -21.47 -33.70
C GLN A 365 29.84 -22.28 -33.37
N TRP A 366 29.63 -23.35 -34.12
CA TRP A 366 28.55 -24.31 -33.90
C TRP A 366 29.16 -25.67 -33.64
N ASN A 367 29.18 -26.08 -32.37
CA ASN A 367 29.71 -27.38 -31.96
C ASN A 367 28.57 -28.36 -31.72
N VAL A 368 28.46 -29.39 -32.56
CA VAL A 368 27.48 -30.47 -32.38
C VAL A 368 28.23 -31.71 -31.86
N THR A 369 28.00 -32.05 -30.60
CA THR A 369 28.60 -33.24 -29.97
C THR A 369 27.53 -34.34 -29.92
N ASN A 370 27.81 -35.52 -30.50
CA ASN A 370 26.88 -36.66 -30.53
C ASN A 370 25.52 -36.37 -31.20
N GLY A 371 25.52 -35.76 -32.38
CA GLY A 371 24.30 -35.49 -33.15
C GLY A 371 24.57 -35.11 -34.60
N THR A 372 23.50 -34.80 -35.33
CA THR A 372 23.57 -34.35 -36.72
C THR A 372 23.19 -32.88 -36.79
N LEU A 373 24.03 -32.07 -37.42
CA LEU A 373 23.62 -30.75 -37.88
C LEU A 373 22.83 -30.93 -39.18
N TYR A 374 21.52 -30.70 -39.13
CA TYR A 374 20.62 -30.87 -40.27
C TYR A 374 20.02 -29.52 -40.67
N PHE A 375 20.23 -29.14 -41.93
CA PHE A 375 19.60 -27.97 -42.53
C PHE A 375 18.60 -28.44 -43.59
N GLU A 376 17.31 -28.30 -43.29
CA GLU A 376 16.25 -28.55 -44.25
C GLU A 376 15.76 -27.23 -44.83
N ILE A 377 15.70 -27.12 -46.16
CA ILE A 377 15.25 -25.90 -46.83
C ILE A 377 14.17 -26.28 -47.84
N GLY A 378 12.94 -25.83 -47.59
CA GLY A 378 11.80 -26.00 -48.49
C GLY A 378 11.39 -27.47 -48.66
N ASN A 379 10.91 -28.11 -47.59
CA ASN A 379 10.38 -29.47 -47.64
C ASN A 379 8.96 -29.50 -48.27
N PRO A 380 8.81 -29.95 -49.54
CA PRO A 380 7.51 -29.96 -50.20
C PRO A 380 6.55 -31.05 -49.67
N ALA A 381 7.06 -32.03 -48.91
CA ALA A 381 6.23 -33.06 -48.27
C ALA A 381 5.65 -32.59 -46.94
N SER A 382 6.19 -31.51 -46.35
CA SER A 382 5.48 -30.77 -45.32
C SER A 382 4.35 -30.00 -46.00
N LEU A 383 3.10 -30.34 -45.66
CA LEU A 383 1.87 -29.95 -46.38
C LEU A 383 1.57 -28.43 -46.43
N ASP A 384 2.52 -27.57 -46.03
CA ASP A 384 2.31 -26.13 -45.79
C ASP A 384 3.24 -25.16 -46.57
N THR A 385 4.19 -25.64 -47.37
CA THR A 385 5.11 -24.73 -48.09
C THR A 385 4.78 -24.58 -49.58
N GLN A 386 4.21 -23.43 -49.95
CA GLN A 386 4.25 -22.91 -51.32
C GLN A 386 5.71 -22.86 -51.81
N ALA A 387 5.93 -23.19 -53.08
CA ALA A 387 7.23 -23.32 -53.76
C ALA A 387 8.24 -22.23 -53.38
N ALA A 388 8.96 -22.43 -52.27
CA ALA A 388 10.02 -21.56 -51.82
C ALA A 388 11.25 -21.87 -52.66
N ARG A 389 11.87 -20.85 -53.25
CA ARG A 389 13.22 -20.97 -53.82
C ARG A 389 14.17 -21.32 -52.67
N SER A 390 14.36 -22.61 -52.42
CA SER A 390 15.27 -23.13 -51.42
C SER A 390 16.68 -23.14 -51.99
N GLY A 391 17.58 -22.38 -51.38
CA GLY A 391 18.99 -22.39 -51.70
C GLY A 391 19.79 -22.23 -50.42
N PHE A 392 20.69 -23.18 -50.16
CA PHE A 392 21.75 -23.00 -49.17
C PHE A 392 22.97 -22.47 -49.90
N LYS A 393 23.46 -21.30 -49.51
CA LYS A 393 24.68 -20.72 -50.07
C LYS A 393 25.69 -20.53 -48.96
N VAL A 394 26.81 -21.25 -49.02
CA VAL A 394 27.99 -20.95 -48.21
C VAL A 394 28.92 -20.10 -49.05
N LEU A 395 29.17 -18.88 -48.59
CA LEU A 395 30.10 -17.94 -49.22
C LEU A 395 31.23 -17.66 -48.26
N SER A 396 32.46 -17.90 -48.69
CA SER A 396 33.62 -17.28 -48.06
C SER A 396 33.93 -15.98 -48.79
N MET A 397 33.79 -14.85 -48.10
CA MET A 397 34.12 -13.54 -48.63
C MET A 397 35.40 -13.08 -47.93
N GLY A 398 36.50 -12.95 -48.68
CA GLY A 398 37.78 -12.44 -48.15
C GLY A 398 38.97 -13.42 -48.17
N GLY A 399 38.93 -14.48 -48.98
CA GLY A 399 40.07 -15.39 -49.15
C GLY A 399 40.22 -16.47 -48.08
N GLY A 400 39.16 -16.75 -47.30
CA GLY A 400 39.13 -17.91 -46.42
C GLY A 400 38.69 -19.18 -47.14
N ASP A 401 39.20 -20.34 -46.74
CA ASP A 401 38.79 -21.62 -47.29
C ASP A 401 37.53 -22.16 -46.59
N ILE A 402 36.64 -22.79 -47.36
CA ILE A 402 35.61 -23.68 -46.79
C ILE A 402 36.27 -25.04 -46.56
N MET A 403 36.87 -25.21 -45.38
CA MET A 403 37.49 -26.48 -45.01
C MET A 403 36.46 -27.46 -44.45
N LEU A 404 36.20 -28.54 -45.18
CA LEU A 404 35.53 -29.72 -44.63
C LEU A 404 36.62 -30.57 -43.98
N GLY A 405 36.66 -30.57 -42.64
CA GLY A 405 37.70 -31.24 -41.87
C GLY A 405 37.82 -32.75 -42.16
N ALA A 406 38.92 -33.36 -41.70
CA ALA A 406 39.21 -34.78 -41.92
C ALA A 406 38.03 -35.69 -41.51
N LEU A 407 37.29 -36.14 -42.52
CA LEU A 407 36.16 -37.04 -42.38
C LEU A 407 36.69 -38.41 -41.95
N ARG A 408 36.37 -38.86 -40.73
CA ARG A 408 36.75 -40.20 -40.28
C ARG A 408 35.94 -41.23 -41.07
N PRO A 409 36.55 -42.24 -41.71
CA PRO A 409 35.79 -43.29 -42.39
C PRO A 409 34.77 -43.93 -41.44
N PRO A 410 33.52 -44.19 -41.89
CA PRO A 410 33.01 -44.13 -43.27
C PRO A 410 32.28 -42.81 -43.61
N SER A 411 32.70 -41.66 -43.09
CA SER A 411 32.11 -40.36 -43.46
C SER A 411 32.22 -40.09 -44.96
N ARG A 412 31.11 -39.62 -45.56
CA ARG A 412 30.99 -39.30 -46.99
C ARG A 412 30.40 -37.89 -47.15
N ILE A 413 30.85 -37.16 -48.15
CA ILE A 413 30.15 -35.99 -48.67
C ILE A 413 29.30 -36.48 -49.83
N ILE A 414 27.98 -36.34 -49.72
CA ILE A 414 27.04 -36.72 -50.77
C ILE A 414 26.40 -35.44 -51.28
N LEU A 415 26.71 -35.07 -52.52
CA LEU A 415 26.03 -34.01 -53.24
C LEU A 415 25.04 -34.66 -54.20
N GLY A 416 23.81 -34.83 -53.75
CA GLY A 416 22.72 -35.38 -54.54
C GLY A 416 21.86 -34.26 -55.10
N SER A 417 21.42 -34.37 -56.34
CA SER A 417 20.38 -33.51 -56.87
C SER A 417 19.45 -34.27 -57.81
N MET A 418 18.19 -33.84 -57.84
CA MET A 418 17.15 -34.41 -58.70
C MET A 418 17.17 -33.87 -60.13
N PHE A 419 17.88 -32.76 -60.36
CA PHE A 419 17.98 -32.13 -61.67
C PHE A 419 19.35 -32.39 -62.31
N PRO A 420 19.41 -32.68 -63.63
CA PRO A 420 20.68 -32.65 -64.36
C PRO A 420 21.41 -31.31 -64.15
N ASP A 421 22.75 -31.33 -64.13
CA ASP A 421 23.62 -30.14 -64.07
C ASP A 421 23.51 -29.21 -62.84
N SER A 422 22.92 -29.68 -61.75
CA SER A 422 22.66 -28.85 -60.56
C SER A 422 23.69 -28.98 -59.45
N VAL A 423 24.65 -29.90 -59.57
CA VAL A 423 25.86 -29.94 -58.73
C VAL A 423 27.02 -29.41 -59.57
N VAL A 424 27.44 -28.19 -59.24
CA VAL A 424 28.57 -27.52 -59.88
C VAL A 424 29.76 -27.55 -58.93
N LEU A 425 30.88 -28.13 -59.37
CA LEU A 425 32.15 -28.12 -58.64
C LEU A 425 33.14 -27.23 -59.39
N GLY A 426 33.81 -26.31 -58.69
CA GLY A 426 34.82 -25.42 -59.27
C GLY A 426 34.27 -24.28 -60.15
N GLY A 427 33.05 -23.82 -59.89
CA GLY A 427 32.49 -22.64 -60.57
C GLY A 427 32.98 -21.32 -59.99
N ASP A 428 33.00 -20.28 -60.82
CA ASP A 428 33.31 -18.92 -60.37
C ASP A 428 32.21 -18.45 -59.38
N PRO A 429 32.59 -18.00 -58.16
CA PRO A 429 31.64 -17.62 -57.12
C PRO A 429 30.74 -16.43 -57.47
N MET A 430 31.12 -15.62 -58.46
CA MET A 430 30.36 -14.45 -58.93
C MET A 430 29.40 -14.78 -60.08
N THR A 431 29.80 -15.66 -61.01
CA THR A 431 29.00 -15.97 -62.20
C THR A 431 28.21 -17.27 -62.07
N GLY A 432 28.58 -18.15 -61.13
CA GLY A 432 27.95 -19.45 -60.91
C GLY A 432 28.21 -20.46 -62.04
N ALA A 433 29.01 -20.09 -63.05
CA ALA A 433 29.35 -20.96 -64.15
C ALA A 433 30.52 -21.87 -63.75
N ALA A 434 30.32 -23.18 -63.85
CA ALA A 434 31.41 -24.15 -63.79
C ALA A 434 32.29 -23.97 -65.03
N ALA A 435 33.61 -23.92 -64.88
CA ALA A 435 34.51 -24.04 -66.03
C ALA A 435 34.45 -25.45 -66.65
N PHE A 436 34.07 -26.47 -65.85
CA PHE A 436 34.00 -27.87 -66.27
C PHE A 436 32.83 -28.60 -65.59
N HIS A 437 32.19 -29.54 -66.30
CA HIS A 437 31.19 -30.44 -65.71
C HIS A 437 31.90 -31.52 -64.88
N ALA A 438 31.40 -31.77 -63.67
CA ALA A 438 31.86 -32.92 -62.88
C ALA A 438 31.16 -34.20 -63.37
N VAL A 439 31.93 -35.20 -63.79
CA VAL A 439 31.40 -36.51 -64.19
C VAL A 439 31.91 -37.60 -63.25
N LYS A 440 31.05 -38.56 -62.95
CA LYS A 440 31.42 -39.74 -62.16
C LYS A 440 32.52 -40.51 -62.88
N TRP A 441 33.66 -40.72 -62.23
CA TRP A 441 34.82 -41.38 -62.81
C TRP A 441 34.48 -42.75 -63.40
N GLU A 442 33.65 -43.54 -62.70
CA GLU A 442 33.24 -44.87 -63.15
C GLU A 442 32.44 -44.83 -64.47
N THR A 443 31.71 -43.74 -64.74
CA THR A 443 30.97 -43.53 -66.00
C THR A 443 31.88 -42.98 -67.09
N LEU A 444 32.87 -42.16 -66.72
CA LEU A 444 33.85 -41.60 -67.65
C LEU A 444 34.84 -42.64 -68.17
N VAL A 445 35.24 -43.60 -67.32
CA VAL A 445 36.23 -44.64 -67.66
C VAL A 445 35.88 -45.42 -68.93
N PRO A 446 34.68 -45.97 -69.11
CA PRO A 446 34.31 -46.66 -70.36
C PRO A 446 34.38 -45.76 -71.60
N ILE A 447 33.99 -44.49 -71.48
CA ILE A 447 34.01 -43.52 -72.59
C ILE A 447 35.45 -43.22 -72.97
N LEU A 448 36.30 -42.93 -71.99
CA LEU A 448 37.73 -42.66 -72.22
C LEU A 448 38.46 -43.89 -72.78
N LYS A 449 38.14 -45.09 -72.31
CA LYS A 449 38.67 -46.33 -72.87
C LYS A 449 38.24 -46.51 -74.33
N THR A 450 36.97 -46.28 -74.64
CA THR A 450 36.46 -46.33 -76.01
C THR A 450 37.14 -45.29 -76.91
N LEU A 451 37.32 -44.07 -76.42
CA LEU A 451 37.99 -42.99 -77.16
C LEU A 451 39.47 -43.32 -77.42
N ALA A 452 40.19 -43.79 -76.40
CA ALA A 452 41.58 -44.22 -76.56
C ALA A 452 41.70 -45.35 -77.57
N LEU A 453 40.79 -46.33 -77.53
CA LEU A 453 40.77 -47.44 -78.48
C LEU A 453 40.47 -46.94 -79.90
N ALA A 454 39.57 -45.98 -80.07
CA ALA A 454 39.28 -45.35 -81.35
C ALA A 454 40.48 -44.55 -81.90
N ILE A 455 41.25 -43.88 -81.03
CA ILE A 455 42.46 -43.14 -81.43
C ILE A 455 43.61 -44.10 -81.78
N ASP A 456 43.85 -45.13 -80.95
CA ASP A 456 44.93 -46.10 -81.15
C ASP A 456 44.71 -46.96 -82.40
N SER A 457 43.44 -47.19 -82.75
CA SER A 457 43.04 -47.89 -83.99
C SER A 457 42.84 -46.98 -85.20
N HIS A 458 42.98 -45.66 -85.05
CA HIS A 458 42.84 -44.71 -86.15
C HIS A 458 44.13 -44.60 -86.96
N ILE A 459 44.05 -45.00 -88.23
CA ILE A 459 45.15 -44.95 -89.19
C ILE A 459 44.71 -44.16 -90.42
N HIS A 460 45.43 -43.07 -90.73
CA HIS A 460 45.26 -42.35 -91.99
C HIS A 460 45.98 -43.12 -93.11
N ILE A 461 45.22 -43.85 -93.91
CA ILE A 461 45.73 -44.46 -95.14
C ILE A 461 45.51 -43.42 -96.26
N GLY A 462 46.56 -43.09 -97.01
CA GLY A 462 46.59 -41.95 -97.93
C GLY A 462 45.37 -41.78 -98.83
N MET A 463 44.87 -40.54 -98.90
CA MET A 463 43.86 -39.97 -99.82
C MET A 463 42.51 -40.69 -99.99
N GLY A 464 42.18 -41.71 -99.20
CA GLY A 464 40.85 -42.34 -99.17
C GLY A 464 40.18 -42.16 -97.81
N SER A 465 38.86 -41.90 -97.82
CA SER A 465 37.99 -41.67 -96.66
C SER A 465 38.23 -42.62 -95.46
N PRO A 466 38.00 -42.20 -94.20
CA PRO A 466 38.26 -43.03 -93.02
C PRO A 466 37.50 -44.36 -93.08
N THR A 467 38.17 -45.47 -92.76
CA THR A 467 37.52 -46.78 -92.57
C THR A 467 37.24 -47.03 -91.09
N THR A 468 36.19 -47.79 -90.82
CA THR A 468 35.76 -48.23 -89.48
C THR A 468 36.90 -48.89 -88.70
N PRO A 469 37.03 -48.64 -87.39
CA PRO A 469 38.17 -49.10 -86.59
C PRO A 469 38.21 -50.63 -86.48
N ASN A 470 39.40 -51.21 -86.68
CA ASN A 470 39.66 -52.62 -86.38
C ASN A 470 39.75 -52.80 -84.85
N THR A 471 39.17 -53.89 -84.35
CA THR A 471 39.22 -54.33 -82.95
C THR A 471 40.63 -54.82 -82.58
N VAL A 472 41.56 -53.89 -82.37
CA VAL A 472 42.89 -54.18 -81.81
C VAL A 472 42.85 -53.92 -80.29
N PRO A 473 43.40 -54.82 -79.45
CA PRO A 473 43.48 -54.58 -78.01
C PRO A 473 44.34 -53.36 -77.69
N ILE A 474 43.90 -52.55 -76.73
CA ILE A 474 44.56 -51.33 -76.25
C ILE A 474 46.03 -51.66 -75.92
N THR A 475 46.96 -50.86 -76.44
CA THR A 475 48.38 -51.03 -76.09
C THR A 475 48.63 -50.75 -74.60
N PRO A 476 49.56 -51.47 -73.92
CA PRO A 476 49.80 -51.33 -72.49
C PRO A 476 50.08 -49.89 -72.02
N THR A 477 50.59 -49.05 -72.91
CA THR A 477 50.93 -47.63 -72.68
C THR A 477 49.72 -46.77 -72.33
N ALA A 478 48.57 -46.97 -73.00
CA ALA A 478 47.36 -46.19 -72.72
C ALA A 478 46.70 -46.59 -71.40
N GLU A 479 46.77 -47.87 -71.02
CA GLU A 479 46.21 -48.37 -69.76
C GLU A 479 46.96 -47.83 -68.54
N THR A 480 48.28 -47.64 -68.62
CA THR A 480 49.08 -46.93 -67.60
C THR A 480 48.71 -45.45 -67.46
N MET A 481 48.40 -44.73 -68.54
CA MET A 481 47.95 -43.33 -68.44
C MET A 481 46.60 -43.21 -67.72
N PHE A 482 45.69 -44.17 -67.91
CA PHE A 482 44.41 -44.18 -67.19
C PHE A 482 44.55 -44.51 -65.70
N GLN A 483 45.52 -45.35 -65.31
CA GLN A 483 45.83 -45.60 -63.91
C GLN A 483 46.42 -44.37 -63.21
N LEU A 484 47.21 -43.55 -63.92
CA LEU A 484 47.71 -42.25 -63.42
C LEU A 484 46.59 -41.20 -63.26
N CYS A 485 45.61 -41.17 -64.16
CA CYS A 485 44.44 -40.30 -64.00
C CYS A 485 43.53 -40.70 -62.83
N ARG A 486 43.57 -41.97 -62.41
CA ARG A 486 42.87 -42.49 -61.22
C ARG A 486 43.34 -41.82 -59.93
N SER A 487 44.53 -41.21 -59.94
CA SER A 487 45.13 -40.51 -58.81
C SER A 487 45.30 -39.00 -59.02
N ILE A 488 44.53 -38.37 -59.91
CA ILE A 488 44.38 -36.91 -59.82
C ILE A 488 43.58 -36.66 -58.55
N ASN A 489 44.31 -36.51 -57.44
CA ASN A 489 43.88 -35.71 -56.33
C ASN A 489 43.43 -34.40 -56.96
N VAL A 490 42.11 -34.18 -56.97
CA VAL A 490 41.57 -32.87 -57.28
C VAL A 490 42.10 -31.97 -56.17
N MET A 491 43.28 -31.38 -56.40
CA MET A 491 43.65 -30.16 -55.70
C MET A 491 42.63 -29.15 -56.16
N LEU A 492 41.58 -28.98 -55.36
CA LEU A 492 40.79 -27.77 -55.37
C LEU A 492 41.77 -26.68 -54.92
N GLY A 493 42.37 -26.01 -55.90
CA GLY A 493 43.54 -25.17 -55.68
C GLY A 493 43.22 -23.85 -54.98
N GLY A 494 44.23 -23.36 -54.27
CA GLY A 494 44.58 -21.94 -54.15
C GLY A 494 43.80 -21.12 -53.15
#